data_AF-A0A2E2SZQ1-F1
#
_entry.id   AF-A0A2E2SZQ1-F1
#
_cell.length_a   1.000
_cell.length_b   1.000
_cell.length_c   1.000
_cell.angle_alpha   90.00
_cell.angle_beta   90.00
_cell.angle_gamma   90.00
#
_symmetry.space_group_name_H-M   'P 1'
#
loop_
_entity.id
_entity.type
_entity.pdbx_description
1 polymer ?
#
loop_
_entity_poly.entity_id
_entity_poly.type
_entity_poly.pdbx_seq_one_letter_code
_entity_poly.pdbx_strand_id
1 'polypeptide(L)'
;MKEMKMENTSNRAHLNFTEEARKSFSFLLNIGFIEVEALPTLVRYRKDSVEVDVYHGRQSYEIGCDVTSFGTRYAISEIIRANDPETGKHFRYPAATTAEEVVCGLEELSELIQRYCRASLDSDSQFFSTLDRQRKLRSREYALDVLARQLRPEADEAFRKMDYSKAAETYSRIRERLSPAEVKKLNVSIKRSKN
;
A
#
# COMPACT_ATOMS: atom_id res chain seq x y z
N MET A 1 -40.66 -24.27 -2.40
CA MET A 1 -39.46 -23.40 -2.41
C MET A 1 -38.25 -24.30 -2.22
N LYS A 2 -37.37 -24.40 -3.21
CA LYS A 2 -36.10 -25.12 -3.10
C LYS A 2 -35.13 -24.23 -2.33
N GLU A 3 -34.67 -24.69 -1.17
CA GLU A 3 -33.49 -24.13 -0.52
C GLU A 3 -32.30 -24.29 -1.46
N MET A 4 -31.82 -23.17 -1.99
CA MET A 4 -30.57 -23.09 -2.72
C MET A 4 -29.46 -23.15 -1.68
N LYS A 5 -28.90 -24.34 -1.46
CA LYS A 5 -27.64 -24.52 -0.73
C LYS A 5 -26.60 -23.62 -1.39
N MET A 6 -26.15 -22.58 -0.69
CA MET A 6 -24.91 -21.90 -1.02
C MET A 6 -23.78 -22.93 -0.88
N GLU A 7 -23.35 -23.49 -1.99
CA GLU A 7 -22.13 -24.29 -2.04
C GLU A 7 -20.95 -23.43 -1.56
N ASN A 8 -20.24 -23.97 -0.57
CA ASN A 8 -19.13 -23.34 0.14
C ASN A 8 -17.91 -23.26 -0.79
N THR A 9 -17.83 -22.21 -1.62
CA THR A 9 -16.70 -21.88 -2.50
C THR A 9 -15.41 -21.52 -1.73
N SER A 10 -15.37 -21.69 -0.40
CA SER A 10 -14.31 -21.19 0.49
C SER A 10 -13.56 -22.28 1.27
N ASN A 11 -13.63 -23.57 0.88
CA ASN A 11 -12.81 -24.60 1.54
C ASN A 11 -11.36 -24.60 1.02
N ARG A 12 -10.55 -23.69 1.57
CA ARG A 12 -9.11 -23.54 1.28
C ARG A 12 -8.21 -24.40 2.17
N ALA A 13 -8.78 -25.34 2.94
CA ALA A 13 -7.99 -26.23 3.78
C ALA A 13 -6.90 -26.98 3.01
N HIS A 14 -7.15 -27.28 1.73
CA HIS A 14 -6.19 -27.93 0.83
C HIS A 14 -4.92 -27.10 0.55
N LEU A 15 -4.94 -25.78 0.79
CA LEU A 15 -3.76 -24.91 0.62
C LEU A 15 -2.81 -24.94 1.83
N ASN A 16 -3.23 -25.54 2.95
CA ASN A 16 -2.44 -25.69 4.17
C ASN A 16 -1.80 -24.39 4.71
N PHE A 17 -2.40 -23.23 4.42
CA PHE A 17 -1.80 -21.91 4.69
C PHE A 17 -1.32 -21.73 6.13
N THR A 18 -2.13 -22.11 7.12
CA THR A 18 -1.81 -21.90 8.53
C THR A 18 -0.51 -22.61 8.94
N GLU A 19 -0.34 -23.87 8.54
CA GLU A 19 0.86 -24.65 8.88
C GLU A 19 2.10 -24.14 8.16
N GLU A 20 1.97 -23.79 6.87
CA GLU A 20 3.10 -23.22 6.13
C GLU A 20 3.48 -21.83 6.68
N ALA A 21 2.50 -21.01 7.07
CA ALA A 21 2.76 -19.71 7.68
C ALA A 21 3.49 -19.87 9.03
N ARG A 22 3.10 -20.85 9.85
CA ARG A 22 3.81 -21.16 11.11
C ARG A 22 5.28 -21.53 10.88
N LYS A 23 5.56 -22.34 9.86
CA LYS A 23 6.93 -22.72 9.52
C LYS A 23 7.75 -21.51 9.06
N SER A 24 7.29 -20.80 8.03
CA SER A 24 8.00 -19.66 7.44
C SER A 24 8.18 -18.52 8.43
N PHE A 25 7.23 -18.33 9.36
CA PHE A 25 7.27 -17.25 10.35
C PHE A 25 7.71 -17.68 11.75
N SER A 26 8.24 -18.89 11.90
CA SER A 26 8.78 -19.40 13.17
C SER A 26 9.84 -18.48 13.79
N PHE A 27 10.56 -17.71 12.97
CA PHE A 27 11.53 -16.71 13.44
C PHE A 27 10.89 -15.62 14.33
N LEU A 28 9.59 -15.33 14.18
CA LEU A 28 8.89 -14.37 15.06
C LEU A 28 8.84 -14.88 16.49
N LEU A 29 8.62 -16.19 16.68
CA LEU A 29 8.65 -16.83 17.99
C LEU A 29 10.05 -16.70 18.64
N ASN A 30 11.11 -16.88 17.84
CA ASN A 30 12.49 -16.76 18.30
C ASN A 30 12.86 -15.35 18.78
N ILE A 31 12.15 -14.31 18.32
CA ILE A 31 12.37 -12.92 18.73
C ILE A 31 11.29 -12.40 19.70
N GLY A 32 10.55 -13.32 20.34
CA GLY A 32 9.67 -13.04 21.46
C GLY A 32 8.21 -12.76 21.10
N PHE A 33 7.79 -12.97 19.86
CA PHE A 33 6.35 -12.94 19.53
C PHE A 33 5.67 -14.23 20.00
N ILE A 34 4.38 -14.11 20.29
CA ILE A 34 3.48 -15.25 20.51
C ILE A 34 2.42 -15.29 19.41
N GLU A 35 2.01 -16.48 19.00
CA GLU A 35 0.82 -16.65 18.15
C GLU A 35 -0.43 -16.35 19.00
N VAL A 36 -1.28 -15.45 18.52
CA VAL A 36 -2.53 -15.07 19.21
C VAL A 36 -3.78 -15.47 18.44
N GLU A 37 -3.66 -15.75 17.15
CA GLU A 37 -4.77 -16.18 16.31
C GLU A 37 -4.28 -17.01 15.13
N ALA A 38 -4.99 -18.09 14.83
CA ALA A 38 -4.76 -18.92 13.65
C ALA A 38 -6.10 -19.31 13.03
N LEU A 39 -6.34 -18.80 11.83
CA LEU A 39 -7.48 -19.10 10.97
C LEU A 39 -6.97 -19.68 9.65
N PRO A 40 -7.83 -20.31 8.83
CA PRO A 40 -7.42 -20.91 7.55
C PRO A 40 -6.74 -19.97 6.55
N THR A 41 -6.83 -18.65 6.73
CA THR A 41 -6.24 -17.65 5.85
C THR A 41 -5.56 -16.50 6.61
N LEU A 42 -5.32 -16.64 7.91
CA LEU A 42 -4.70 -15.62 8.75
C LEU A 42 -3.95 -16.28 9.90
N VAL A 43 -2.70 -15.87 10.12
CA VAL A 43 -1.96 -16.15 11.35
C VAL A 43 -1.50 -14.82 11.93
N ARG A 44 -1.81 -14.57 13.20
CA ARG A 44 -1.47 -13.34 13.90
C ARG A 44 -0.49 -13.62 15.01
N TYR A 45 0.56 -12.81 15.06
CA TYR A 45 1.56 -12.82 16.10
C TYR A 45 1.54 -11.49 16.87
N ARG A 46 1.87 -11.52 18.15
CA ARG A 46 1.96 -10.32 18.99
C ARG A 46 3.19 -10.33 19.88
N LYS A 47 3.84 -9.17 20.03
CA LYS A 47 4.87 -8.88 21.02
C LYS A 47 4.68 -7.44 21.50
N ASP A 48 4.45 -7.25 22.80
CA ASP A 48 4.17 -5.94 23.39
C ASP A 48 3.06 -5.18 22.63
N SER A 49 3.39 -4.00 22.08
CA SER A 49 2.50 -3.16 21.29
C SER A 49 2.52 -3.45 19.78
N VAL A 50 3.27 -4.46 19.34
CA VAL A 50 3.46 -4.82 17.93
C VAL A 50 2.68 -6.08 17.60
N GLU A 51 1.93 -6.03 16.51
CA GLU A 51 1.24 -7.19 15.93
C GLU A 51 1.71 -7.43 14.50
N VAL A 52 1.79 -8.69 14.11
CA VAL A 52 2.13 -9.12 12.75
C VAL A 52 1.02 -10.00 12.24
N ASP A 53 0.33 -9.55 11.19
CA ASP A 53 -0.73 -10.29 10.51
C ASP A 53 -0.19 -10.90 9.23
N VAL A 54 -0.06 -12.22 9.16
CA VAL A 54 0.27 -12.95 7.92
C VAL A 54 -1.02 -13.51 7.33
N TYR A 55 -1.36 -13.16 6.10
CA TYR A 55 -2.67 -13.49 5.54
C TYR A 55 -2.62 -13.98 4.10
N HIS A 56 -3.62 -14.77 3.73
CA HIS A 56 -3.95 -15.14 2.35
C HIS A 56 -5.26 -14.47 1.94
N GLY A 57 -5.19 -13.57 0.95
CA GLY A 57 -6.29 -12.73 0.50
C GLY A 57 -7.49 -13.57 0.05
N ARG A 58 -8.64 -13.36 0.70
CA ARG A 58 -9.87 -14.12 0.37
C ARG A 58 -10.36 -13.86 -1.05
N GLN A 59 -10.14 -12.67 -1.60
CA GLN A 59 -10.55 -12.35 -2.98
C GLN A 59 -9.35 -12.24 -3.91
N SER A 60 -8.24 -11.65 -3.47
CA SER A 60 -7.06 -11.43 -4.31
C SER A 60 -6.14 -12.65 -4.43
N TYR A 61 -6.29 -13.64 -3.53
CA TYR A 61 -5.33 -14.75 -3.38
C TYR A 61 -3.90 -14.30 -3.05
N GLU A 62 -3.70 -13.01 -2.74
CA GLU A 62 -2.40 -12.46 -2.38
C GLU A 62 -1.97 -12.93 -1.00
N ILE A 63 -0.72 -13.33 -0.88
CA ILE A 63 -0.08 -13.57 0.41
C ILE A 63 0.57 -12.27 0.84
N GLY A 64 0.12 -11.76 1.98
CA GLY A 64 0.58 -10.48 2.50
C GLY A 64 0.89 -10.55 3.98
N CYS A 65 1.59 -9.51 4.42
CA CYS A 65 1.87 -9.30 5.82
C CYS A 65 1.80 -7.82 6.16
N ASP A 66 1.19 -7.54 7.31
CA ASP A 66 1.09 -6.20 7.85
C ASP A 66 1.61 -6.17 9.28
N VAL A 67 2.21 -5.03 9.65
CA VAL A 67 2.66 -4.77 11.02
C VAL A 67 1.80 -3.68 11.62
N THR A 68 1.19 -3.94 12.77
CA THR A 68 0.45 -2.95 13.53
C THR A 68 1.28 -2.50 14.72
N SER A 69 1.42 -1.19 14.91
CA SER A 69 2.02 -0.60 16.11
C SER A 69 1.32 0.73 16.43
N PHE A 70 1.19 1.05 17.71
CA PHE A 70 0.53 2.27 18.18
C PHE A 70 -0.87 2.50 17.57
N GLY A 71 -1.64 1.42 17.37
CA GLY A 71 -2.98 1.47 16.76
C GLY A 71 -2.99 1.72 15.25
N THR A 72 -1.83 1.79 14.59
CA THR A 72 -1.70 2.02 13.16
C THR A 72 -1.15 0.78 12.47
N ARG A 73 -1.86 0.32 11.43
CA ARG A 73 -1.45 -0.79 10.57
C ARG A 73 -0.59 -0.26 9.42
N TYR A 74 0.52 -0.93 9.15
CA TYR A 74 1.45 -0.62 8.06
C TYR A 74 1.62 -1.86 7.20
N ALA A 75 1.39 -1.70 5.89
CA ALA A 75 1.63 -2.79 4.96
C ALA A 75 3.13 -3.05 4.81
N ILE A 76 3.56 -4.30 4.63
CA ILE A 76 4.97 -4.60 4.37
C ILE A 76 5.54 -3.81 3.19
N SER A 77 4.73 -3.55 2.16
CA SER A 77 5.12 -2.72 1.02
C SER A 77 5.49 -1.29 1.41
N GLU A 78 4.84 -0.72 2.44
CA GLU A 78 5.20 0.59 3.00
C GLU A 78 6.54 0.53 3.74
N ILE A 79 6.77 -0.54 4.50
CA ILE A 79 7.99 -0.78 5.29
C ILE A 79 9.19 -1.02 4.38
N ILE A 80 9.04 -1.87 3.34
CA ILE A 80 10.08 -2.10 2.33
C ILE A 80 10.43 -0.78 1.66
N ARG A 81 9.44 -0.01 1.19
CA ARG A 81 9.71 1.26 0.51
C ARG A 81 10.36 2.32 1.42
N ALA A 82 10.15 2.24 2.73
CA ALA A 82 10.80 3.13 3.68
C ALA A 82 12.30 2.81 3.87
N ASN A 83 12.67 1.54 3.80
CA ASN A 83 14.06 1.08 3.94
C ASN A 83 14.82 1.06 2.60
N ASP A 84 14.14 0.67 1.53
CA ASP A 84 14.65 0.55 0.17
C ASP A 84 13.58 1.00 -0.84
N PRO A 85 13.60 2.28 -1.25
CA PRO A 85 12.64 2.83 -2.20
C PRO A 85 12.60 2.11 -3.56
N GLU A 86 13.74 1.64 -4.05
CA GLU A 86 13.82 0.95 -5.35
C GLU A 86 13.17 -0.43 -5.27
N THR A 87 13.53 -1.23 -4.27
CA THR A 87 12.85 -2.51 -4.02
C THR A 87 11.34 -2.29 -3.79
N GLY A 88 10.96 -1.30 -3.00
CA GLY A 88 9.55 -0.99 -2.69
C GLY A 88 8.73 -0.47 -3.88
N LYS A 89 9.37 -0.02 -4.96
CA LYS A 89 8.71 0.37 -6.22
C LYS A 89 8.33 -0.86 -7.05
N HIS A 90 9.20 -1.87 -7.04
CA HIS A 90 9.04 -3.11 -7.80
C HIS A 90 8.31 -4.22 -7.04
N PHE A 91 8.21 -4.10 -5.71
CA PHE A 91 7.50 -5.06 -4.87
C PHE A 91 6.04 -5.28 -5.31
N ARG A 92 5.64 -6.54 -5.42
CA ARG A 92 4.27 -7.00 -5.65
C ARG A 92 4.01 -8.17 -4.70
N TYR A 93 2.79 -8.27 -4.20
CA TYR A 93 2.41 -9.42 -3.40
C TYR A 93 2.29 -10.65 -4.30
N PRO A 94 2.84 -11.80 -3.89
CA PRO A 94 2.62 -13.05 -4.61
C PRO A 94 1.15 -13.45 -4.45
N ALA A 95 0.50 -13.83 -5.55
CA ALA A 95 -0.83 -14.44 -5.53
C ALA A 95 -0.68 -15.95 -5.65
N ALA A 96 -1.31 -16.69 -4.74
CA ALA A 96 -1.18 -18.13 -4.63
C ALA A 96 -2.55 -18.81 -4.67
N THR A 97 -2.71 -19.71 -5.63
CA THR A 97 -3.91 -20.52 -5.86
C THR A 97 -3.67 -22.01 -5.64
N THR A 98 -2.41 -22.44 -5.55
CA THR A 98 -2.02 -23.81 -5.17
C THR A 98 -1.26 -23.86 -3.85
N ALA A 99 -1.12 -25.04 -3.25
CA ALA A 99 -0.38 -25.23 -2.00
C ALA A 99 1.11 -24.92 -2.17
N GLU A 100 1.69 -25.27 -3.33
CA GLU A 100 3.08 -25.00 -3.67
C GLU A 100 3.34 -23.50 -3.79
N GLU A 101 2.44 -22.76 -4.45
CA GLU A 101 2.52 -21.31 -4.53
C GLU A 101 2.39 -20.65 -3.15
N VAL A 102 1.63 -21.26 -2.23
CA VAL A 102 1.52 -20.79 -0.85
C VAL A 102 2.84 -20.92 -0.10
N VAL A 103 3.52 -22.07 -0.22
CA VAL A 103 4.84 -22.28 0.37
C VAL A 103 5.83 -21.25 -0.16
N CYS A 104 5.98 -21.15 -1.48
CA CYS A 104 6.93 -20.21 -2.10
C CYS A 104 6.64 -18.76 -1.70
N GLY A 105 5.37 -18.34 -1.76
CA GLY A 105 4.99 -16.96 -1.41
C GLY A 105 5.21 -16.63 0.08
N LEU A 106 5.02 -17.60 0.98
CA LEU A 106 5.30 -17.42 2.41
C LEU A 106 6.80 -17.40 2.72
N GLU A 107 7.61 -18.24 2.05
CA GLU A 107 9.06 -18.22 2.15
C GLU A 107 9.61 -16.85 1.71
N GLU A 108 9.28 -16.39 0.50
CA GLU A 108 9.68 -15.09 -0.02
C GLU A 108 9.27 -13.95 0.92
N LEU A 109 8.02 -13.98 1.40
CA LEU A 109 7.52 -12.95 2.31
C LEU A 109 8.25 -12.96 3.66
N SER A 110 8.59 -14.14 4.18
CA SER A 110 9.34 -14.27 5.44
C SER A 110 10.75 -13.71 5.32
N GLU A 111 11.42 -13.91 4.18
CA GLU A 111 12.75 -13.35 3.89
C GLU A 111 12.71 -11.82 3.83
N LEU A 112 11.69 -11.26 3.16
CA LEU A 112 11.49 -9.82 3.08
C LEU A 112 11.26 -9.20 4.47
N ILE A 113 10.53 -9.88 5.35
CA ILE A 113 10.27 -9.40 6.70
C ILE A 113 11.53 -9.40 7.53
N GLN A 114 12.29 -10.50 7.50
CA GLN A 114 13.57 -10.57 8.20
C GLN A 114 14.54 -9.49 7.71
N ARG A 115 14.54 -9.19 6.41
CA ARG A 115 15.43 -8.20 5.80
C ARG A 115 15.03 -6.75 6.09
N TYR A 116 13.75 -6.41 5.97
CA TYR A 116 13.30 -5.01 5.95
C TYR A 116 12.52 -4.58 7.19
N CYS A 117 11.95 -5.52 7.96
CA CYS A 117 11.03 -5.19 9.05
C CYS A 117 11.68 -5.20 10.43
N ARG A 118 13.02 -5.32 10.54
CA ARG A 118 13.68 -5.42 11.85
C ARG A 118 13.33 -4.27 12.79
N ALA A 119 13.45 -3.02 12.33
CA ALA A 119 13.10 -1.84 13.11
C ALA A 119 11.62 -1.84 13.55
N SER A 120 10.69 -2.23 12.67
CA SER A 120 9.28 -2.35 13.03
C SER A 120 8.99 -3.49 14.01
N LEU A 121 9.68 -4.62 13.91
CA LEU A 121 9.52 -5.77 14.82
C LEU A 121 10.12 -5.52 16.21
N ASP A 122 11.08 -4.61 16.31
CA ASP A 122 11.69 -4.15 17.57
C ASP A 122 10.94 -2.94 18.18
N SER A 123 9.79 -2.56 17.62
CA SER A 123 8.97 -1.43 18.08
C SER A 123 9.70 -0.07 18.06
N ASP A 124 10.57 0.16 17.07
CA ASP A 124 11.33 1.41 16.95
C ASP A 124 10.40 2.61 16.66
N SER A 125 10.17 3.43 17.68
CA SER A 125 9.33 4.64 17.59
C SER A 125 9.80 5.66 16.55
N GLN A 126 11.10 5.77 16.30
CA GLN A 126 11.66 6.69 15.30
C GLN A 126 11.38 6.17 13.88
N PHE A 127 11.44 4.85 13.70
CA PHE A 127 11.05 4.21 12.44
C PHE A 127 9.57 4.44 12.13
N PHE A 128 8.67 4.20 13.10
CA PHE A 128 7.24 4.45 12.91
C PHE A 128 6.92 5.94 12.66
N SER A 129 7.60 6.86 13.35
CA SER A 129 7.49 8.30 13.06
C SER A 129 7.89 8.64 11.62
N THR A 130 8.88 7.93 11.08
CA THR A 130 9.30 8.09 9.68
C THR A 130 8.25 7.55 8.71
N LEU A 131 7.67 6.38 8.99
CA LEU A 131 6.57 5.82 8.20
C LEU A 131 5.37 6.75 8.15
N ASP A 132 4.97 7.33 9.29
CA ASP A 132 3.85 8.27 9.35
C ASP A 132 4.09 9.53 8.53
N ARG A 133 5.30 10.08 8.59
CA ARG A 133 5.69 11.23 7.76
C ARG A 133 5.63 10.86 6.27
N GLN A 134 6.16 9.70 5.89
CA GLN A 134 6.12 9.25 4.49
C GLN A 134 4.69 9.03 4.01
N ARG A 135 3.82 8.44 4.83
CA ARG A 135 2.40 8.24 4.51
C ARG A 135 1.67 9.57 4.28
N LYS A 136 1.89 10.56 5.15
CA LYS A 136 1.33 11.91 4.99
C LYS A 136 1.81 12.58 3.70
N LEU A 137 3.11 12.50 3.40
CA LEU A 137 3.67 13.04 2.16
C LEU A 137 3.06 12.37 0.93
N ARG A 138 3.04 11.04 0.88
CA ARG A 138 2.46 10.28 -0.25
C ARG A 138 0.97 10.55 -0.44
N SER A 139 0.22 10.66 0.66
CA SER A 139 -1.20 11.01 0.61
C SER A 139 -1.41 12.39 -0.02
N ARG A 140 -0.58 13.38 0.35
CA ARG A 140 -0.60 14.71 -0.27
C ARG A 140 -0.20 14.67 -1.74
N GLU A 141 0.85 13.95 -2.10
CA GLU A 141 1.31 13.81 -3.49
C GLU A 141 0.25 13.17 -4.38
N TYR A 142 -0.40 12.10 -3.89
CA TYR A 142 -1.50 11.44 -4.58
C TYR A 142 -2.70 12.38 -4.75
N ALA A 143 -3.07 13.14 -3.72
CA ALA A 143 -4.15 14.12 -3.81
C ALA A 143 -3.85 15.19 -4.89
N LEU A 144 -2.60 15.66 -4.98
CA LEU A 144 -2.18 16.58 -6.04
C LEU A 144 -2.24 15.94 -7.43
N ASP A 145 -1.86 14.68 -7.57
CA ASP A 145 -1.93 13.95 -8.86
C ASP A 145 -3.38 13.76 -9.32
N VAL A 146 -4.27 13.38 -8.40
CA VAL A 146 -5.71 13.25 -8.67
C VAL A 146 -6.30 14.59 -9.07
N LEU A 147 -6.00 15.66 -8.32
CA LEU A 147 -6.46 17.01 -8.63
C LEU A 147 -5.96 17.47 -10.01
N ALA A 148 -4.67 17.24 -10.32
CA ALA A 148 -4.10 17.55 -11.62
C ALA A 148 -4.78 16.79 -12.75
N ARG A 149 -5.07 15.50 -12.56
CA ARG A 149 -5.79 14.68 -13.54
C ARG A 149 -7.21 15.20 -13.80
N GLN A 150 -7.90 15.69 -12.77
CA GLN A 150 -9.26 16.23 -12.89
C GLN A 150 -9.28 17.61 -13.54
N LEU A 151 -8.40 18.53 -13.11
CA LEU A 151 -8.44 19.93 -13.54
C LEU A 151 -7.74 20.21 -14.87
N ARG A 152 -6.80 19.35 -15.30
CA ARG A 152 -6.03 19.57 -16.53
C ARG A 152 -6.92 19.67 -17.78
N PRO A 153 -7.90 18.77 -18.02
CA PRO A 153 -8.80 18.89 -19.17
C PRO A 153 -9.59 20.21 -19.17
N GLU A 154 -10.05 20.66 -17.99
CA GLU A 154 -10.79 21.91 -17.85
C GLU A 154 -9.92 23.13 -18.13
N ALA A 155 -8.68 23.14 -17.63
CA ALA A 155 -7.72 24.21 -17.89
C ALA A 155 -7.35 24.30 -19.38
N ASP A 156 -7.11 23.15 -20.02
CA ASP A 156 -6.81 23.07 -21.45
C ASP A 156 -7.99 23.54 -22.32
N GLU A 157 -9.22 23.20 -21.95
CA GLU A 157 -10.43 23.66 -22.63
C GLU A 157 -10.63 25.18 -22.49
N ALA A 158 -10.49 25.71 -21.27
CA ALA A 158 -10.57 27.16 -21.03
C ALA A 158 -9.52 27.92 -21.84
N PHE A 159 -8.27 27.42 -21.86
CA PHE A 159 -7.20 28.00 -22.65
C PHE A 159 -7.52 27.99 -24.16
N ARG A 160 -8.05 26.88 -24.68
CA ARG A 160 -8.46 26.76 -26.10
C ARG A 160 -9.60 27.72 -26.46
N LYS A 161 -10.52 27.96 -25.53
CA LYS A 161 -11.63 28.93 -25.68
C LYS A 161 -11.22 30.38 -25.43
N MET A 162 -9.94 30.65 -25.19
CA MET A 162 -9.41 31.98 -24.83
C MET A 162 -10.00 32.55 -23.53
N ASP A 163 -10.59 31.72 -22.68
CA ASP A 163 -10.99 32.10 -21.32
C ASP A 163 -9.75 32.06 -20.42
N TYR A 164 -8.91 33.08 -20.57
CA TYR A 164 -7.61 33.17 -19.90
C TYR A 164 -7.74 33.36 -18.39
N SER A 165 -8.86 33.93 -17.90
CA SER A 165 -9.10 34.06 -16.46
C SER A 165 -9.32 32.68 -15.84
N LYS A 166 -10.25 31.89 -16.40
CA LYS A 166 -10.51 30.54 -15.94
C LYS A 166 -9.31 29.61 -16.14
N ALA A 167 -8.60 29.74 -17.26
CA ALA A 167 -7.38 28.96 -17.49
C ALA A 167 -6.30 29.29 -16.43
N ALA A 168 -6.09 30.56 -16.10
CA ALA A 168 -5.12 30.97 -15.08
C ALA A 168 -5.48 30.44 -13.69
N GLU A 169 -6.75 30.52 -13.30
CA GLU A 169 -7.24 29.99 -12.03
C GLU A 169 -7.02 28.47 -11.95
N THR A 170 -7.51 27.73 -12.95
CA THR A 170 -7.49 26.26 -12.93
C THR A 170 -6.06 25.71 -13.00
N TYR A 171 -5.18 26.25 -13.85
CA TYR A 171 -3.76 25.84 -13.86
C TYR A 171 -3.04 26.21 -12.55
N SER A 172 -3.39 27.34 -11.90
CA SER A 172 -2.74 27.74 -10.64
C SER A 172 -3.02 26.76 -9.51
N ARG A 173 -4.21 26.15 -9.48
CA ARG A 173 -4.58 25.13 -8.46
C ARG A 173 -3.76 23.85 -8.55
N ILE A 174 -3.15 23.57 -9.70
CA ILE A 174 -2.33 22.38 -9.94
C ILE A 174 -0.89 22.74 -10.32
N ARG A 175 -0.42 23.92 -9.87
CA ARG A 175 0.90 24.48 -10.22
C ARG A 175 2.06 23.52 -9.95
N GLU A 176 1.99 22.76 -8.86
CA GLU A 176 3.00 21.77 -8.45
C GLU A 176 3.05 20.52 -9.36
N ARG A 177 2.15 20.40 -10.35
CA ARG A 177 2.03 19.25 -11.26
C ARG A 177 1.99 19.65 -12.74
N LEU A 178 2.28 20.92 -13.05
CA LEU A 178 2.33 21.39 -14.42
C LEU A 178 3.60 20.91 -15.12
N SER A 179 3.45 20.39 -16.33
CA SER A 179 4.54 20.21 -17.27
C SER A 179 5.10 21.56 -17.75
N PRO A 180 6.31 21.59 -18.33
CA PRO A 180 6.89 22.83 -18.86
C PRO A 180 5.99 23.54 -19.89
N ALA A 181 5.23 22.79 -20.68
CA ALA A 181 4.28 23.34 -21.65
C ALA A 181 3.08 24.01 -20.96
N GLU A 182 2.54 23.39 -19.92
CA GLU A 182 1.42 23.93 -19.16
C GLU A 182 1.82 25.16 -18.33
N VAL A 183 3.06 25.21 -17.82
CA VAL A 183 3.61 26.43 -17.19
C VAL A 183 3.60 27.60 -18.17
N LYS A 184 3.96 27.37 -19.44
CA LYS A 184 3.87 28.41 -20.49
C LYS A 184 2.43 28.87 -20.70
N LYS A 185 1.46 27.95 -20.78
CA LYS A 185 0.03 28.27 -20.91
C LYS A 185 -0.48 29.06 -19.71
N LEU A 186 -0.10 28.70 -18.49
CA LEU A 186 -0.43 29.45 -17.27
C LEU A 186 0.09 30.88 -17.35
N ASN A 187 1.36 31.07 -17.71
CA ASN A 187 1.96 32.40 -17.82
C ASN A 187 1.27 33.28 -18.87
N VAL A 188 0.90 32.71 -20.02
CA VAL A 188 0.12 33.41 -21.06
C VAL A 188 -1.25 33.80 -20.51
N SER A 189 -1.92 32.88 -19.81
CA SER A 189 -3.25 33.09 -19.23
C SER A 189 -3.24 34.20 -18.18
N ILE A 190 -2.24 34.23 -17.29
CA ILE A 190 -2.06 35.29 -16.29
C ILE A 190 -1.84 36.66 -16.96
N LYS A 191 -1.06 36.72 -18.05
CA LYS A 191 -0.80 37.97 -18.76
C LYS A 191 -2.06 38.48 -19.47
N ARG A 192 -2.81 37.59 -20.11
CA ARG A 192 -4.00 37.95 -20.91
C ARG A 192 -5.28 38.14 -20.10
N SER A 193 -5.33 37.69 -18.85
CA SER A 193 -6.44 37.96 -17.92
C SER A 193 -6.37 39.33 -17.23
N LYS A 194 -5.22 40.00 -17.31
CA LYS A 194 -4.99 41.35 -16.74
C LYS A 194 -5.18 42.50 -17.73
N ASN A 195 -5.40 42.17 -19.01
CA ASN A 195 -5.72 43.10 -20.09
C ASN A 195 -7.21 42.98 -20.41
#